data_AF-K1ZI57-F1
#
_entry.id   AF-K1ZI57-F1
#
_cell.length_a   1.000
_cell.length_b   1.000
_cell.length_c   1.000
_cell.angle_alpha   90.00
_cell.angle_beta   90.00
_cell.angle_gamma   90.00
#
_symmetry.space_group_name_H-M   'P 1'
#
loop_
_entity.id
_entity.type
_entity.pdbx_description
1 polymer ?
#
loop_
_entity_poly.entity_id
_entity_poly.type
_entity_poly.pdbx_seq_one_letter_code
_entity_poly.pdbx_strand_id
1 'polypeptide(L)'
;MKHVFFDTITLIEGTDPFDNQYLFDIATDIFSPIEHDMAKFLVPYYNDRVEYHKDYKLWNQVYSGEKELQIFQEIVESVLTQWKKIHISNITLREELEIVRKLYEDLGYFDVKENRFRVDFKNTPITIGVNIGNLAYSTKDYKSEREKICFVPPPREPGHVKALFAGLNAGIVSTIHINDTNKEKALIQGLITSEKTNLTTLSGAMYENFLAIGFEVDKQELILS
;
A
#
# COMPACT_ATOMS: atom_id res chain seq x y z
N MET A 1 19.02 -19.00 4.51
CA MET A 1 17.77 -18.35 4.08
C MET A 1 16.73 -18.37 5.20
N LYS A 2 15.89 -17.34 5.31
CA LYS A 2 14.89 -17.21 6.38
C LYS A 2 13.51 -16.96 5.78
N HIS A 3 12.46 -17.63 6.25
CA HIS A 3 11.07 -17.33 5.88
C HIS A 3 10.54 -16.25 6.82
N VAL A 4 10.02 -15.17 6.25
CA VAL A 4 9.41 -14.06 6.96
C VAL A 4 7.90 -14.24 6.98
N PHE A 5 7.30 -14.22 8.16
CA PHE A 5 5.85 -14.20 8.41
C PHE A 5 5.47 -12.87 9.07
N PHE A 6 4.17 -12.61 9.27
CA PHE A 6 3.72 -11.35 9.87
C PHE A 6 4.20 -11.10 11.31
N ASP A 7 4.49 -12.17 12.06
CA ASP A 7 4.84 -12.12 13.49
C ASP A 7 6.19 -12.76 13.83
N THR A 8 6.78 -13.51 12.88
CA THR A 8 8.01 -14.27 13.12
C THR A 8 8.90 -14.35 11.89
N ILE A 9 10.19 -14.63 12.13
CA ILE A 9 11.17 -14.93 11.08
C ILE A 9 11.83 -16.27 11.45
N THR A 10 11.67 -17.26 10.58
CA THR A 10 12.09 -18.64 10.84
C THR A 10 13.22 -19.06 9.91
N LEU A 11 14.28 -19.65 10.47
CA LEU A 11 15.36 -20.24 9.66
C LEU A 11 14.82 -21.45 8.88
N ILE A 12 15.10 -21.51 7.58
CA ILE A 12 14.73 -22.68 6.77
C ILE A 12 15.77 -23.78 7.00
N GLU A 13 15.30 -24.96 7.39
CA GLU A 13 16.16 -26.12 7.66
C GLU A 13 17.08 -26.43 6.48
N GLY A 14 18.34 -26.77 6.78
CA GLY A 14 19.34 -27.08 5.75
C GLY A 14 19.92 -25.87 5.02
N THR A 15 19.58 -24.63 5.41
CA THR A 15 20.19 -23.41 4.85
C THR A 15 21.19 -22.76 5.81
N ASP A 16 22.12 -21.98 5.28
CA ASP A 16 23.09 -21.23 6.09
C ASP A 16 22.37 -20.18 6.97
N PRO A 17 22.56 -20.19 8.30
CA PRO A 17 22.01 -19.18 9.20
C PRO A 17 22.46 -17.75 8.87
N PHE A 18 23.64 -17.58 8.27
CA PHE A 18 24.22 -16.30 7.91
C PHE A 18 23.84 -15.82 6.51
N ASP A 19 23.08 -16.62 5.77
CA ASP A 19 22.54 -16.22 4.48
C ASP A 19 21.50 -15.10 4.66
N ASN A 20 21.70 -14.02 3.88
CA ASN A 20 20.90 -12.81 3.86
C ASN A 20 19.71 -12.92 2.89
N GLN A 21 19.34 -14.13 2.48
CA GLN A 21 18.14 -14.37 1.70
C GLN A 21 16.90 -14.51 2.58
N TYR A 22 15.83 -13.86 2.15
CA TYR A 22 14.52 -13.88 2.77
C TYR A 22 13.48 -14.43 1.79
N LEU A 23 12.70 -15.40 2.26
CA LEU A 23 11.53 -15.93 1.57
C LEU A 23 10.29 -15.19 2.09
N PHE A 24 9.54 -14.60 1.16
CA PHE A 24 8.27 -13.92 1.43
C PHE A 24 7.13 -14.64 0.72
N ASP A 25 5.97 -14.68 1.37
CA ASP A 25 4.69 -14.94 0.70
C ASP A 25 4.10 -13.63 0.18
N ILE A 26 3.62 -13.65 -1.06
CA ILE A 26 3.01 -12.51 -1.73
C ILE A 26 1.64 -12.92 -2.24
N ALA A 27 0.63 -12.08 -1.98
CA ALA A 27 -0.70 -12.25 -2.52
C ALA A 27 -0.72 -11.94 -4.01
N THR A 28 -1.22 -12.88 -4.81
CA THR A 28 -1.51 -12.70 -6.24
C THR A 28 -2.98 -13.00 -6.50
N ASP A 29 -3.47 -12.64 -7.70
CA ASP A 29 -4.84 -12.92 -8.13
C ASP A 29 -5.90 -12.47 -7.09
N ILE A 30 -5.63 -11.28 -6.52
CA ILE A 30 -6.37 -10.70 -5.40
C ILE A 30 -7.79 -10.36 -5.85
N PHE A 31 -8.77 -10.92 -5.15
CA PHE A 31 -10.19 -10.64 -5.38
C PHE A 31 -10.95 -10.45 -4.08
N SER A 32 -11.78 -9.40 -4.03
CA SER A 32 -12.81 -9.27 -3.00
C SER A 32 -13.95 -8.36 -3.47
N PRO A 33 -15.22 -8.71 -3.18
CA PRO A 33 -16.36 -7.84 -3.50
C PRO A 33 -16.39 -6.54 -2.68
N ILE A 34 -15.57 -6.44 -1.63
CA ILE A 34 -15.47 -5.25 -0.78
C ILE A 34 -14.34 -4.30 -1.20
N GLU A 35 -13.62 -4.60 -2.28
CA GLU A 35 -12.54 -3.76 -2.78
C GLU A 35 -13.07 -2.53 -3.55
N HIS A 36 -12.51 -1.38 -3.22
CA HIS A 36 -12.71 -0.09 -3.83
C HIS A 36 -11.36 0.44 -4.33
N ASP A 37 -11.10 0.30 -5.62
CA ASP A 37 -9.81 0.64 -6.22
C ASP A 37 -9.77 2.10 -6.69
N MET A 38 -8.95 2.93 -6.01
CA MET A 38 -8.79 4.34 -6.35
C MET A 38 -8.24 4.57 -7.76
N ALA A 39 -7.43 3.66 -8.30
CA ALA A 39 -6.94 3.76 -9.67
C ALA A 39 -8.11 3.73 -10.66
N LYS A 40 -9.05 2.78 -10.48
CA LYS A 40 -10.25 2.65 -11.34
C LYS A 40 -11.17 3.86 -11.19
N PHE A 41 -11.36 4.38 -9.98
CA PHE A 41 -12.22 5.55 -9.77
C PHE A 41 -11.64 6.84 -10.35
N LEU A 42 -10.32 6.94 -10.49
CA LEU A 42 -9.67 8.12 -11.06
C LEU A 42 -9.65 8.14 -12.58
N VAL A 43 -9.69 6.99 -13.26
CA VAL A 43 -9.64 6.91 -14.74
C VAL A 43 -10.57 7.91 -15.45
N PRO A 44 -11.85 8.08 -15.06
CA PRO A 44 -12.76 9.03 -15.71
C PRO A 44 -12.38 10.51 -15.54
N TYR A 45 -11.47 10.83 -14.63
CA TYR A 45 -11.06 12.20 -14.30
C TYR A 45 -9.71 12.60 -14.90
N TYR A 46 -9.26 11.89 -15.94
CA TYR A 46 -8.07 12.24 -16.71
C TYR A 46 -8.16 13.69 -17.22
N ASN A 47 -7.16 14.52 -16.89
CA ASN A 47 -7.07 15.89 -17.37
C ASN A 47 -6.25 15.98 -18.67
N ASP A 48 -6.95 16.00 -19.81
CA ASP A 48 -6.37 16.07 -21.15
C ASP A 48 -5.66 17.39 -21.49
N ARG A 49 -5.87 18.43 -20.68
CA ARG A 49 -5.22 19.74 -20.84
C ARG A 49 -3.79 19.76 -20.33
N VAL A 50 -3.38 18.76 -19.55
CA VAL A 50 -2.04 18.68 -18.96
C VAL A 50 -1.07 18.06 -19.96
N GLU A 51 -0.22 18.89 -20.55
CA GLU A 51 0.82 18.45 -21.50
C GLU A 51 2.04 17.83 -20.80
N TYR A 52 1.84 16.73 -20.07
CA TYR A 52 2.90 16.11 -19.26
C TYR A 52 4.10 15.58 -20.05
N HIS A 53 3.95 15.34 -21.36
CA HIS A 53 5.08 14.97 -22.21
C HIS A 53 6.15 16.07 -22.33
N LYS A 54 5.81 17.33 -22.01
CA LYS A 54 6.77 18.45 -21.96
C LYS A 54 7.54 18.51 -20.64
N ASP A 55 6.88 18.16 -19.54
CA ASP A 55 7.47 17.95 -18.22
C ASP A 55 6.72 16.82 -17.50
N TYR A 56 7.37 15.67 -17.37
CA TYR A 56 6.76 14.47 -16.80
C TYR A 56 6.31 14.65 -15.34
N LYS A 57 6.84 15.66 -14.62
CA LYS A 57 6.35 16.00 -13.27
C LYS A 57 4.89 16.43 -13.26
N LEU A 58 4.39 16.93 -14.40
CA LEU A 58 2.99 17.30 -14.57
C LEU A 58 2.08 16.06 -14.62
N TRP A 59 2.60 14.83 -14.70
CA TRP A 59 1.77 13.62 -14.59
C TRP A 59 0.97 13.61 -13.27
N ASN A 60 1.54 14.14 -12.18
CA ASN A 60 0.84 14.32 -10.90
C ASN A 60 -0.40 15.24 -11.01
N GLN A 61 -0.51 16.06 -12.06
CA GLN A 61 -1.63 16.96 -12.33
C GLN A 61 -2.64 16.37 -13.33
N VAL A 62 -2.28 15.30 -14.05
CA VAL A 62 -3.19 14.56 -14.93
C VAL A 62 -4.33 13.95 -14.11
N TYR A 63 -4.00 13.44 -12.92
CA TYR A 63 -4.97 13.01 -11.90
C TYR A 63 -4.70 13.79 -10.62
N SER A 64 -5.47 14.86 -10.39
CA SER A 64 -5.22 15.77 -9.26
C SER A 64 -5.47 15.09 -7.91
N GLY A 65 -4.61 15.39 -6.93
CA GLY A 65 -4.80 14.94 -5.55
C GLY A 65 -6.10 15.45 -4.93
N GLU A 66 -6.58 16.63 -5.36
CA GLU A 66 -7.87 17.18 -4.92
C GLU A 66 -9.04 16.26 -5.32
N LYS A 67 -9.03 15.76 -6.57
CA LYS A 67 -10.08 14.87 -7.05
C LYS A 67 -10.00 13.49 -6.39
N GLU A 68 -8.79 12.96 -6.21
CA GLU A 68 -8.56 11.72 -5.47
C GLU A 68 -9.11 11.80 -4.05
N LEU A 69 -8.75 12.85 -3.30
CA LEU A 69 -9.23 13.06 -1.94
C LEU A 69 -10.74 13.21 -1.87
N GLN A 70 -11.35 13.94 -2.82
CA GLN A 70 -12.81 14.08 -2.89
C GLN A 70 -13.49 12.70 -3.03
N ILE A 71 -13.03 11.88 -3.99
CA ILE A 71 -13.57 10.54 -4.22
C ILE A 71 -13.40 9.67 -2.97
N PHE A 72 -12.22 9.70 -2.35
CA PHE A 72 -11.94 8.95 -1.14
C PHE A 72 -12.91 9.32 -0.01
N GLN A 73 -13.13 10.63 0.22
CA GLN A 73 -14.07 11.12 1.23
C GLN A 73 -15.51 10.68 0.95
N GLU A 74 -15.97 10.77 -0.30
CA GLU A 74 -17.30 10.31 -0.70
C GLU A 74 -17.50 8.81 -0.45
N ILE A 75 -16.47 7.98 -0.73
CA ILE A 75 -16.48 6.55 -0.43
C ILE A 75 -16.58 6.30 1.08
N VAL A 76 -15.70 6.93 1.88
CA VAL A 76 -15.65 6.78 3.34
C VAL A 76 -16.98 7.18 3.98
N GLU A 77 -17.54 8.34 3.61
CA GLU A 77 -18.81 8.84 4.16
C GLU A 77 -19.98 7.91 3.83
N SER A 78 -20.05 7.44 2.58
CA SER A 78 -21.07 6.49 2.14
C SER A 78 -21.02 5.19 2.94
N VAL A 79 -19.82 4.68 3.21
CA VAL A 79 -19.63 3.45 3.98
C VAL A 79 -20.00 3.60 5.43
N LEU A 80 -19.54 4.68 6.09
CA LEU A 80 -19.85 4.92 7.50
C LEU A 80 -21.36 5.10 7.72
N THR A 81 -22.08 5.63 6.72
CA THR A 81 -23.54 5.72 6.75
C THR A 81 -24.23 4.37 6.57
N GLN A 82 -23.69 3.52 5.67
CA GLN A 82 -24.29 2.22 5.33
C GLN A 82 -23.84 1.06 6.23
N TRP A 83 -22.86 1.27 7.11
CA TRP A 83 -22.26 0.22 7.96
C TRP A 83 -21.78 -1.00 7.18
N LYS A 84 -21.17 -0.76 6.01
CA LYS A 84 -20.55 -1.82 5.20
C LYS A 84 -19.06 -1.91 5.49
N LYS A 85 -18.50 -3.10 5.33
CA LYS A 85 -17.04 -3.27 5.33
C LYS A 85 -16.50 -3.01 3.92
N ILE A 86 -15.45 -2.21 3.81
CA ILE A 86 -14.71 -2.01 2.56
C ILE A 86 -13.20 -2.05 2.75
N HIS A 87 -12.51 -2.29 1.65
CA HIS A 87 -11.09 -2.06 1.49
C HIS A 87 -10.86 -1.03 0.38
N ILE A 88 -10.20 0.09 0.66
CA ILE A 88 -9.84 1.08 -0.36
C ILE A 88 -8.39 0.85 -0.78
N SER A 89 -8.17 0.34 -1.99
CA SER A 89 -6.84 0.08 -2.52
C SER A 89 -6.29 1.28 -3.30
N ASN A 90 -4.96 1.32 -3.43
CA ASN A 90 -4.20 2.33 -4.17
C ASN A 90 -4.36 3.77 -3.62
N ILE A 91 -4.41 3.96 -2.30
CA ILE A 91 -4.37 5.32 -1.73
C ILE A 91 -2.98 5.95 -1.95
N THR A 92 -2.91 7.27 -2.10
CA THR A 92 -1.62 7.96 -2.30
C THR A 92 -1.41 9.20 -1.45
N LEU A 93 -2.46 9.72 -0.82
CA LEU A 93 -2.42 11.00 -0.11
C LEU A 93 -2.26 10.81 1.40
N ARG A 94 -1.62 11.80 2.05
CA ARG A 94 -1.45 11.78 3.51
C ARG A 94 -2.78 12.13 4.20
N GLU A 95 -3.62 12.89 3.51
CA GLU A 95 -4.94 13.31 3.97
C GLU A 95 -5.89 12.11 4.05
N GLU A 96 -5.82 11.17 3.10
CA GLU A 96 -6.56 9.89 3.14
C GLU A 96 -6.14 9.05 4.35
N LEU A 97 -4.83 8.93 4.58
CA LEU A 97 -4.27 8.25 5.74
C LEU A 97 -4.75 8.88 7.06
N GLU A 98 -4.76 10.20 7.14
CA GLU A 98 -5.17 10.95 8.33
C GLU A 98 -6.67 10.75 8.65
N ILE A 99 -7.52 10.63 7.63
CA ILE A 99 -8.94 10.31 7.81
C ILE A 99 -9.10 8.93 8.47
N VAL A 100 -8.38 7.92 7.96
CA VAL A 100 -8.46 6.55 8.50
C VAL A 100 -7.80 6.45 9.87
N ARG A 101 -6.71 7.19 10.10
CA ARG A 101 -6.06 7.29 11.41
C ARG A 101 -7.04 7.74 12.48
N LYS A 102 -7.76 8.84 12.24
CA LYS A 102 -8.77 9.37 13.17
C LYS A 102 -9.89 8.36 13.41
N LEU A 103 -10.37 7.71 12.36
CA LEU A 103 -11.37 6.65 12.50
C LEU A 103 -10.86 5.52 13.41
N TYR A 104 -9.62 5.07 13.25
CA TYR A 104 -9.05 4.02 14.09
C TYR A 104 -8.80 4.47 15.53
N GLU A 105 -8.48 5.75 15.75
CA GLU A 105 -8.41 6.35 17.09
C GLU A 105 -9.79 6.34 17.76
N ASP A 106 -10.83 6.77 17.04
CA ASP A 106 -12.22 6.78 17.54
C ASP A 106 -12.75 5.36 17.84
N LEU A 107 -12.31 4.37 17.07
CA LEU A 107 -12.63 2.95 17.29
C LEU A 107 -11.77 2.30 18.40
N GLY A 108 -10.79 3.01 18.97
CA GLY A 108 -9.97 2.53 20.07
C GLY A 108 -8.88 1.54 19.67
N TYR A 109 -8.46 1.52 18.40
CA TYR A 109 -7.40 0.62 17.93
C TYR A 109 -5.98 1.09 18.27
N PHE A 110 -5.80 2.32 18.75
CA PHE A 110 -4.48 2.84 19.07
C PHE A 110 -3.95 2.29 20.40
N ASP A 111 -2.83 1.56 20.34
CA ASP A 111 -2.09 1.08 21.51
C ASP A 111 -1.02 2.11 21.92
N VAL A 112 -1.31 2.85 22.99
CA VAL A 112 -0.42 3.89 23.52
C VAL A 112 0.94 3.33 23.98
N LYS A 113 1.00 2.09 24.46
CA LYS A 113 2.26 1.51 24.98
C LYS A 113 3.23 1.20 23.85
N GLU A 114 2.68 0.70 22.76
CA GLU A 114 3.46 0.28 21.59
C GLU A 114 3.56 1.37 20.53
N ASN A 115 2.84 2.50 20.73
CA ASN A 115 2.74 3.61 19.78
C ASN A 115 2.39 3.16 18.35
N ARG A 116 1.42 2.24 18.25
CA ARG A 116 0.94 1.66 16.98
C ARG A 116 -0.53 1.28 17.06
N PHE A 117 -1.15 1.09 15.90
CA PHE A 117 -2.51 0.61 15.78
C PHE A 117 -2.54 -0.92 15.79
N ARG A 118 -3.43 -1.50 16.59
CA ARG A 118 -3.79 -2.91 16.58
C ARG A 118 -5.20 -3.04 16.01
N VAL A 119 -5.29 -2.93 14.70
CA VAL A 119 -6.58 -2.92 13.99
C VAL A 119 -7.10 -4.34 13.85
N ASP A 120 -8.36 -4.56 14.21
CA ASP A 120 -9.06 -5.78 13.87
C ASP A 120 -9.52 -5.73 12.41
N PHE A 121 -8.64 -6.10 11.49
CA PHE A 121 -8.91 -6.07 10.05
C PHE A 121 -10.11 -6.93 9.61
N LYS A 122 -10.53 -7.88 10.45
CA LYS A 122 -11.72 -8.68 10.18
C LYS A 122 -13.00 -7.87 10.35
N ASN A 123 -13.06 -7.02 11.38
CA ASN A 123 -14.30 -6.35 11.79
C ASN A 123 -14.30 -4.83 11.59
N THR A 124 -13.15 -4.20 11.36
CA THR A 124 -13.08 -2.77 11.07
C THR A 124 -13.87 -2.44 9.79
N PRO A 125 -14.65 -1.34 9.75
CA PRO A 125 -15.47 -0.99 8.59
C PRO A 125 -14.64 -0.57 7.37
N ILE A 126 -13.44 -0.02 7.58
CA ILE A 126 -12.59 0.49 6.52
C ILE A 126 -11.17 -0.01 6.73
N THR A 127 -10.58 -0.54 5.66
CA THR A 127 -9.15 -0.84 5.55
C THR A 127 -8.59 -0.17 4.31
N ILE A 128 -7.29 0.11 4.29
CA ILE A 128 -6.65 0.84 3.19
C ILE A 128 -5.36 0.17 2.74
N GLY A 129 -5.16 0.17 1.42
CA GLY A 129 -4.00 -0.42 0.76
C GLY A 129 -3.30 0.59 -0.13
N VAL A 130 -2.00 0.39 -0.32
CA VAL A 130 -1.17 1.21 -1.22
C VAL A 130 -0.62 0.35 -2.35
N ASN A 131 -0.35 0.94 -3.51
CA ASN A 131 0.45 0.26 -4.52
C ASN A 131 1.93 0.34 -4.16
N ILE A 132 2.70 -0.73 -4.45
CA ILE A 132 4.14 -0.72 -4.25
C ILE A 132 4.86 0.40 -5.02
N GLY A 133 4.38 0.74 -6.22
CA GLY A 133 4.87 1.86 -7.01
C GLY A 133 4.74 3.20 -6.27
N ASN A 134 3.65 3.43 -5.54
CA ASN A 134 3.45 4.66 -4.75
C ASN A 134 4.29 4.71 -3.46
N LEU A 135 4.82 3.57 -3.00
CA LEU A 135 5.83 3.52 -1.94
C LEU A 135 7.25 3.73 -2.50
N ALA A 136 7.51 3.26 -3.72
CA ALA A 136 8.83 3.31 -4.33
C ALA A 136 9.14 4.66 -4.99
N TYR A 137 8.14 5.29 -5.62
CA TYR A 137 8.32 6.48 -6.43
C TYR A 137 7.63 7.71 -5.84
N SER A 138 8.19 8.87 -6.17
CA SER A 138 7.67 10.20 -5.83
C SER A 138 7.80 11.15 -7.01
N THR A 139 7.29 12.39 -6.86
CA THR A 139 7.47 13.43 -7.88
C THR A 139 8.93 13.78 -8.21
N LYS A 140 9.89 13.37 -7.38
CA LYS A 140 11.32 13.56 -7.66
C LYS A 140 11.86 12.61 -8.73
N ASP A 141 11.21 11.46 -8.92
CA ASP A 141 11.70 10.36 -9.73
C ASP A 141 11.24 10.44 -11.20
N TYR A 142 10.32 11.36 -11.53
CA TYR A 142 9.80 11.56 -12.89
C TYR A 142 10.87 11.79 -13.96
N LYS A 143 12.02 12.38 -13.59
CA LYS A 143 13.11 12.62 -14.55
C LYS A 143 13.87 11.34 -14.91
N SER A 144 14.10 10.47 -13.94
CA SER A 144 14.91 9.25 -14.10
C SER A 144 14.07 8.05 -14.53
N GLU A 145 12.80 7.98 -14.14
CA GLU A 145 11.95 6.79 -14.27
C GLU A 145 10.68 7.01 -15.11
N ARG A 146 10.73 7.97 -16.06
CA ARG A 146 9.58 8.42 -16.85
C ARG A 146 8.73 7.31 -17.50
N GLU A 147 9.35 6.19 -17.88
CA GLU A 147 8.68 5.06 -18.53
C GLU A 147 7.95 4.13 -17.53
N LYS A 148 8.31 4.21 -16.24
CA LYS A 148 7.80 3.33 -15.18
C LYS A 148 6.84 4.03 -14.22
N ILE A 149 6.86 5.36 -14.17
CA ILE A 149 6.22 6.18 -13.13
C ILE A 149 4.85 6.76 -13.56
N CYS A 150 4.49 6.67 -14.84
CA CYS A 150 3.21 7.15 -15.36
C CYS A 150 2.08 6.13 -15.17
N PHE A 151 1.75 5.83 -13.92
CA PHE A 151 0.61 4.98 -13.53
C PHE A 151 -0.41 5.77 -12.71
N VAL A 152 -1.54 5.12 -12.37
CA VAL A 152 -2.69 5.71 -11.68
C VAL A 152 -2.95 4.96 -10.37
N PRO A 153 -3.13 5.66 -9.23
CA PRO A 153 -2.95 7.11 -9.08
C PRO A 153 -1.47 7.51 -9.16
N PRO A 154 -1.17 8.74 -9.62
CA PRO A 154 0.19 9.16 -9.89
C PRO A 154 1.03 9.25 -8.60
N PRO A 155 2.33 8.96 -8.67
CA PRO A 155 3.24 9.24 -7.56
C PRO A 155 3.19 10.70 -7.11
N ARG A 156 2.99 10.87 -5.80
CA ARG A 156 2.81 12.15 -5.12
C ARG A 156 4.13 12.71 -4.61
N GLU A 157 4.11 13.90 -4.03
CA GLU A 157 5.31 14.51 -3.44
C GLU A 157 5.89 13.61 -2.33
N PRO A 158 7.21 13.68 -2.07
CA PRO A 158 7.86 12.82 -1.07
C PRO A 158 7.25 12.87 0.34
N GLY A 159 6.57 13.97 0.70
CA GLY A 159 5.85 14.07 1.97
C GLY A 159 4.70 13.06 2.09
N HIS A 160 4.01 12.78 0.98
CA HIS A 160 2.96 11.76 0.91
C HIS A 160 3.54 10.36 1.03
N VAL A 161 4.59 10.05 0.27
CA VAL A 161 5.29 8.75 0.35
C VAL A 161 5.80 8.48 1.77
N LYS A 162 6.40 9.49 2.43
CA LYS A 162 6.82 9.38 3.83
C LYS A 162 5.65 9.10 4.77
N ALA A 163 4.49 9.72 4.53
CA ALA A 163 3.29 9.46 5.31
C ALA A 163 2.78 8.02 5.11
N LEU A 164 2.77 7.51 3.88
CA LEU A 164 2.38 6.12 3.59
C LEU A 164 3.27 5.11 4.34
N PHE A 165 4.60 5.30 4.35
CA PHE A 165 5.49 4.46 5.15
C PHE A 165 5.22 4.57 6.66
N ALA A 166 4.98 5.79 7.17
CA ALA A 166 4.62 5.98 8.57
C ALA A 166 3.30 5.26 8.90
N GLY A 167 2.31 5.34 8.00
CA GLY A 167 1.03 4.64 8.12
C GLY A 167 1.16 3.12 8.10
N LEU A 168 2.00 2.58 7.22
CA LEU A 168 2.32 1.15 7.16
C LEU A 168 2.96 0.67 8.46
N ASN A 169 4.02 1.36 8.92
CA ASN A 169 4.72 1.00 10.16
C ASN A 169 3.85 1.19 11.41
N ALA A 170 2.90 2.12 11.37
CA ALA A 170 1.94 2.33 12.45
C ALA A 170 0.78 1.33 12.43
N GLY A 171 0.63 0.48 11.40
CA GLY A 171 -0.48 -0.46 11.27
C GLY A 171 -1.79 0.14 10.76
N ILE A 172 -1.74 1.32 10.14
CA ILE A 172 -2.89 1.99 9.53
C ILE A 172 -3.08 1.51 8.09
N VAL A 173 -2.00 1.43 7.31
CA VAL A 173 -2.02 0.83 5.97
C VAL A 173 -1.95 -0.68 6.15
N SER A 174 -2.99 -1.37 5.66
CA SER A 174 -3.15 -2.81 5.87
C SER A 174 -2.50 -3.63 4.79
N THR A 175 -2.49 -3.18 3.53
CA THR A 175 -2.03 -3.99 2.39
C THR A 175 -1.13 -3.22 1.45
N ILE A 176 -0.24 -3.96 0.77
CA ILE A 176 0.55 -3.47 -0.35
C ILE A 176 0.15 -4.28 -1.57
N HIS A 177 -0.43 -3.61 -2.56
CA HIS A 177 -0.75 -4.20 -3.85
C HIS A 177 0.49 -4.24 -4.75
N ILE A 178 0.73 -5.42 -5.32
CA ILE A 178 1.78 -5.71 -6.28
C ILE A 178 1.07 -6.19 -7.55
N ASN A 179 1.21 -5.44 -8.64
CA ASN A 179 0.50 -5.72 -9.89
C ASN A 179 1.13 -6.90 -10.64
N ASP A 180 2.46 -6.96 -10.62
CA ASP A 180 3.24 -8.01 -11.28
C ASP A 180 4.52 -8.25 -10.49
N THR A 181 4.54 -9.33 -9.71
CA THR A 181 5.66 -9.72 -8.84
C THR A 181 6.98 -9.80 -9.59
N ASN A 182 6.98 -10.24 -10.85
CA ASN A 182 8.21 -10.38 -11.62
C ASN A 182 8.74 -9.01 -12.08
N LYS A 183 7.85 -8.09 -12.48
CA LYS A 183 8.25 -6.74 -12.89
C LYS A 183 8.60 -5.85 -11.70
N GLU A 184 7.94 -6.05 -10.56
CA GLU A 184 8.07 -5.20 -9.37
C GLU A 184 9.03 -5.78 -8.32
N LYS A 185 9.64 -6.95 -8.57
CA LYS A 185 10.66 -7.56 -7.70
C LYS A 185 11.73 -6.56 -7.24
N ALA A 186 12.23 -5.72 -8.15
CA ALA A 186 13.24 -4.70 -7.84
C ALA A 186 12.72 -3.63 -6.86
N LEU A 187 11.42 -3.31 -6.91
CA LEU A 187 10.80 -2.38 -5.97
C LEU A 187 10.72 -3.00 -4.58
N ILE A 188 10.27 -4.26 -4.48
CA ILE A 188 10.21 -5.00 -3.20
C ILE A 188 11.61 -5.09 -2.59
N GLN A 189 12.61 -5.42 -3.41
CA GLN A 189 14.00 -5.45 -2.99
C GLN A 189 14.51 -4.08 -2.50
N GLY A 190 14.11 -3.01 -3.18
CA GLY A 190 14.40 -1.64 -2.77
C GLY A 190 13.78 -1.29 -1.41
N LEU A 191 12.56 -1.77 -1.13
CA LEU A 191 11.93 -1.57 0.18
C LEU A 191 12.71 -2.26 1.30
N ILE A 192 13.10 -3.52 1.10
CA ILE A 192 13.89 -4.30 2.07
C ILE A 192 15.23 -3.61 2.35
N THR A 193 15.99 -3.28 1.29
CA THR A 193 17.32 -2.67 1.42
C THR A 193 17.31 -1.25 1.99
N SER A 194 16.22 -0.52 1.80
CA SER A 194 16.06 0.82 2.37
C SER A 194 15.73 0.83 3.86
N GLU A 195 15.33 -0.32 4.43
CA GLU A 195 14.94 -0.50 5.83
C GLU A 195 13.85 0.48 6.32
N LYS A 196 13.06 1.05 5.38
CA LYS A 196 11.98 2.00 5.73
C LYS A 196 10.79 1.33 6.41
N THR A 197 10.68 0.01 6.31
CA THR A 197 9.69 -0.81 6.98
C THR A 197 10.35 -2.10 7.45
N ASN A 198 9.87 -2.66 8.57
CA ASN A 198 10.42 -3.92 9.06
C ASN A 198 9.91 -5.10 8.19
N LEU A 199 10.63 -6.22 8.19
CA LEU A 199 10.32 -7.35 7.31
C LEU A 199 8.97 -8.01 7.64
N THR A 200 8.60 -8.10 8.92
CA THR A 200 7.37 -8.80 9.32
C THR A 200 6.12 -7.98 8.99
N THR A 201 6.15 -6.66 9.17
CA THR A 201 5.13 -5.71 8.70
C THR A 201 5.01 -5.75 7.19
N LEU A 202 6.14 -5.76 6.46
CA LEU A 202 6.12 -5.90 5.00
C LEU A 202 5.47 -7.23 4.58
N SER A 203 5.84 -8.34 5.22
CA SER A 203 5.26 -9.66 4.95
C SER A 203 3.75 -9.69 5.20
N GLY A 204 3.31 -9.18 6.35
CA GLY A 204 1.88 -9.10 6.68
C GLY A 204 1.10 -8.28 5.65
N ALA A 205 1.63 -7.13 5.23
CA ALA A 205 0.97 -6.27 4.26
C ALA A 205 0.96 -6.83 2.83
N MET A 206 1.92 -7.68 2.46
CA MET A 206 1.97 -8.32 1.14
C MET A 206 1.09 -9.57 1.04
N TYR A 207 0.69 -10.19 2.16
CA TYR A 207 -0.08 -11.45 2.12
C TYR A 207 -1.13 -11.56 3.24
N GLU A 208 -0.71 -11.75 4.49
CA GLU A 208 -1.62 -12.20 5.55
C GLU A 208 -2.76 -11.21 5.86
N ASN A 209 -2.51 -9.92 5.70
CA ASN A 209 -3.53 -8.91 5.93
C ASN A 209 -4.65 -8.98 4.89
N PHE A 210 -4.39 -9.41 3.65
CA PHE A 210 -5.44 -9.66 2.67
C PHE A 210 -6.41 -10.74 3.15
N LEU A 211 -5.88 -11.85 3.67
CA LEU A 211 -6.67 -12.94 4.25
C LEU A 211 -7.48 -12.47 5.46
N ALA A 212 -6.85 -11.68 6.36
CA ALA A 212 -7.52 -11.14 7.54
C ALA A 212 -8.68 -10.19 7.19
N ILE A 213 -8.55 -9.45 6.08
CA ILE A 213 -9.60 -8.57 5.57
C ILE A 213 -10.73 -9.38 4.89
N GLY A 214 -10.44 -10.57 4.38
CA GLY A 214 -11.40 -11.43 3.69
C GLY A 214 -11.31 -11.36 2.17
N PHE A 215 -10.10 -11.17 1.65
CA PHE A 215 -9.81 -11.37 0.23
C PHE A 215 -9.59 -12.85 -0.07
N GLU A 216 -9.97 -13.25 -1.28
CA GLU A 216 -9.50 -14.46 -1.93
C GLU A 216 -8.20 -14.10 -2.67
N VAL A 217 -7.13 -14.86 -2.41
CA VAL A 217 -5.80 -14.62 -3.00
C VAL A 217 -5.12 -15.95 -3.31
N ASP A 218 -4.30 -15.94 -4.36
CA ASP A 218 -3.27 -16.95 -4.57
C ASP A 218 -1.99 -16.56 -3.82
N LYS A 219 -1.14 -17.57 -3.56
CA LYS A 219 0.13 -17.39 -2.86
C LYS A 219 1.29 -17.60 -3.82
N GLN A 220 2.12 -16.58 -3.96
CA GLN A 220 3.40 -16.66 -4.65
C GLN A 220 4.55 -16.50 -3.65
N GLU A 221 5.49 -17.44 -3.68
CA GLU A 221 6.72 -17.38 -2.90
C GLU A 221 7.81 -16.61 -3.66
N LEU A 222 8.47 -15.66 -2.97
CA LEU A 222 9.53 -14.85 -3.55
C LEU A 222 10.77 -14.79 -2.66
N ILE A 223 11.92 -15.14 -3.23
CA ILE A 223 13.23 -15.03 -2.57
C ILE A 223 13.87 -13.68 -2.94
N LEU A 224 14.27 -12.93 -1.90
CA LEU A 224 14.86 -11.59 -1.94
C LEU A 224 16.16 -11.56 -1.11
N SER A 225 17.09 -10.67 -1.44
CA SER A 225 18.44 -10.56 -0.82
C SER A 225 18.79 -9.15 -0.41
#